data_AF-A0A940P0P9-F1
#
_entry.id   AF-A0A940P0P9-F1
#
_cell.length_a   1.000
_cell.length_b   1.000
_cell.length_c   1.000
_cell.angle_alpha   90.00
_cell.angle_beta   90.00
_cell.angle_gamma   90.00
#
_symmetry.space_group_name_H-M   'P 1'
#
loop_
_entity.id
_entity.type
_entity.pdbx_description
1 polymer ?
#
loop_
_entity_poly.entity_id
_entity_poly.type
_entity_poly.pdbx_seq_one_letter_code
_entity_poly.pdbx_strand_id
1 'polypeptide(L)'
;ELAGMKKADIDKVKAFISRQDDKYRASFGRRVTPHPRQCVFFGTTNSENGFLRDVTGNRRFWTVRVPGGDKYKPWDLTEFDIDMMWAEALVYVREGEPLFLPAELESYARTEQSAAMEQDDREGLVIRYLDTLLPTDWDTMDIYKRRSFLQNPDEETQPIGSVRRETVSNIEIWCECFGKLKEDIKPADSYAITAIMTRISGWEKNGTKKRLPIYGLQRIYTRKG
;
A
#
# COMPACT_ATOMS: atom_id res chain seq x y z
N GLU A 1 -14.69 -7.78 10.86
CA GLU A 1 -13.27 -8.13 11.05
C GLU A 1 -12.48 -8.22 9.75
N LEU A 2 -11.66 -7.19 9.47
CA LEU A 2 -10.69 -7.16 8.35
C LEU A 2 -9.30 -7.70 8.74
N ALA A 3 -9.01 -7.83 10.04
CA ALA A 3 -7.74 -8.35 10.53
C ALA A 3 -7.67 -9.88 10.30
N GLY A 4 -6.66 -10.34 9.54
CA GLY A 4 -6.37 -11.77 9.35
C GLY A 4 -6.56 -12.33 7.93
N MET A 5 -7.02 -11.53 6.96
CA MET A 5 -7.12 -12.00 5.57
C MET A 5 -5.74 -12.09 4.89
N LYS A 6 -5.45 -13.22 4.23
CA LYS A 6 -4.19 -13.41 3.50
C LYS A 6 -4.20 -12.57 2.21
N LYS A 7 -3.03 -12.27 1.67
CA LYS A 7 -2.88 -11.49 0.42
C LYS A 7 -3.68 -12.06 -0.76
N ALA A 8 -3.78 -13.39 -0.87
CA ALA A 8 -4.57 -14.08 -1.89
C ALA A 8 -6.10 -13.88 -1.73
N ASP A 9 -6.55 -13.50 -0.54
CA ASP A 9 -7.96 -13.21 -0.27
C ASP A 9 -8.32 -11.77 -0.65
N ILE A 10 -7.34 -10.86 -0.73
CA ILE A 10 -7.58 -9.45 -1.03
C ILE A 10 -8.19 -9.25 -2.43
N ASP A 11 -7.69 -9.94 -3.45
CA ASP A 11 -8.25 -9.81 -4.79
C ASP A 11 -9.65 -10.42 -4.89
N LYS A 12 -9.91 -11.49 -4.13
CA LYS A 12 -11.26 -12.06 -3.99
C LYS A 12 -12.20 -11.07 -3.29
N VAL A 13 -11.72 -10.39 -2.24
CA VAL A 13 -12.48 -9.35 -1.52
C VAL A 13 -12.77 -8.17 -2.43
N LYS A 14 -11.79 -7.65 -3.18
CA LYS A 14 -12.01 -6.58 -4.16
C LYS A 14 -13.05 -7.00 -5.21
N ALA A 15 -12.90 -8.19 -5.77
CA ALA A 15 -13.85 -8.73 -6.72
C ALA A 15 -15.24 -8.89 -6.09
N PHE A 16 -15.31 -9.32 -4.83
CA PHE A 16 -16.55 -9.47 -4.09
C PHE A 16 -17.22 -8.11 -3.87
N ILE A 17 -16.52 -7.10 -3.36
CA ILE A 17 -17.06 -5.75 -3.08
C ILE A 17 -17.53 -5.07 -4.36
N SER A 18 -16.81 -5.23 -5.49
CA SER A 18 -17.16 -4.60 -6.76
C SER A 18 -18.26 -5.31 -7.57
N ARG A 19 -18.78 -6.47 -7.12
CA ARG A 19 -19.90 -7.13 -7.82
C ARG A 19 -21.19 -6.33 -7.71
N GLN A 20 -21.96 -6.31 -8.79
CA GLN A 20 -23.28 -5.70 -8.85
C GLN A 20 -24.39 -6.71 -8.51
N ASP A 21 -24.12 -8.01 -8.66
CA ASP A 21 -25.02 -9.10 -8.38
C ASP A 21 -24.47 -10.08 -7.34
N ASP A 22 -25.35 -10.49 -6.42
CA ASP A 22 -25.12 -11.58 -5.48
C ASP A 22 -25.73 -12.87 -6.03
N LYS A 23 -24.90 -13.88 -6.24
CA LYS A 23 -25.32 -15.20 -6.70
C LYS A 23 -25.43 -16.13 -5.52
N TYR A 24 -26.66 -16.42 -5.11
CA TYR A 24 -26.93 -17.38 -4.05
C TYR A 24 -28.10 -18.29 -4.42
N ARG A 25 -28.23 -19.38 -3.67
CA ARG A 25 -29.38 -20.29 -3.75
C ARG A 25 -30.21 -20.05 -2.50
N ALA A 26 -31.41 -19.49 -2.67
CA ALA A 26 -32.34 -19.34 -1.57
C ALA A 26 -32.67 -20.70 -0.93
N SER A 27 -33.11 -20.69 0.33
CA SER A 27 -33.62 -21.89 0.99
C SER A 27 -34.70 -22.55 0.12
N PHE A 28 -34.60 -23.87 -0.07
CA PHE A 28 -35.46 -24.67 -0.97
C PHE A 28 -35.34 -24.38 -2.48
N GLY A 29 -34.45 -23.47 -2.88
CA GLY A 29 -34.15 -23.20 -4.29
C GLY A 29 -33.41 -24.36 -4.96
N ARG A 30 -33.79 -24.70 -6.19
CA ARG A 30 -33.12 -25.76 -6.99
C ARG A 30 -31.88 -25.28 -7.74
N ARG A 31 -31.76 -23.98 -8.02
CA ARG A 31 -30.67 -23.37 -8.80
C ARG A 31 -30.18 -22.08 -8.14
N VAL A 32 -28.93 -21.73 -8.41
CA VAL A 32 -28.36 -20.43 -8.03
C VAL A 32 -28.91 -19.37 -8.96
N THR A 33 -29.44 -18.28 -8.40
CA THR A 33 -29.98 -17.14 -9.14
C THR A 33 -29.18 -15.88 -8.82
N PRO A 34 -28.99 -14.96 -9.79
CA PRO A 34 -28.41 -13.66 -9.53
C PRO A 34 -29.46 -12.71 -8.93
N HIS A 35 -29.06 -11.94 -7.93
CA HIS A 35 -29.88 -10.90 -7.29
C HIS A 35 -29.11 -9.57 -7.29
N PRO A 36 -29.71 -8.45 -7.71
CA PRO A 36 -29.07 -7.14 -7.60
C PRO A 36 -28.66 -6.86 -6.16
N ARG A 37 -27.43 -6.39 -5.96
CA ARG A 37 -26.91 -6.11 -4.63
C ARG A 37 -27.59 -4.88 -4.04
N GLN A 38 -28.08 -5.02 -2.81
CA GLN A 38 -28.77 -3.97 -2.04
C GLN A 38 -28.12 -3.73 -0.68
N CYS A 39 -26.81 -3.97 -0.56
CA CYS A 39 -26.08 -3.79 0.68
C CYS A 39 -24.87 -2.88 0.49
N VAL A 40 -24.48 -2.26 1.61
CA VAL A 40 -23.22 -1.52 1.78
C VAL A 40 -22.33 -2.31 2.72
N PHE A 41 -21.02 -2.27 2.48
CA PHE A 41 -20.05 -2.99 3.29
C PHE A 41 -19.24 -2.04 4.16
N PHE A 42 -19.24 -2.30 5.46
CA PHE A 42 -18.39 -1.61 6.42
C PHE A 42 -17.43 -2.62 7.05
N GLY A 43 -16.18 -2.22 7.18
CA GLY A 43 -15.16 -2.99 7.86
C GLY A 43 -14.41 -2.11 8.84
N THR A 44 -14.40 -2.50 10.10
CA THR A 44 -13.63 -1.82 11.15
C THR A 44 -12.35 -2.59 11.43
N THR A 45 -11.34 -1.88 11.89
CA THR A 45 -10.07 -2.46 12.37
C THR A 45 -9.45 -1.52 13.37
N ASN A 46 -8.87 -2.09 14.43
CA ASN A 46 -8.07 -1.37 15.42
C ASN A 46 -6.57 -1.54 15.15
N SER A 47 -6.18 -2.03 13.96
CA SER A 47 -4.78 -2.20 13.60
C SER A 47 -4.10 -0.84 13.48
N GLU A 48 -3.17 -0.55 14.39
CA GLU A 48 -2.39 0.68 14.39
C GLU A 48 -1.31 0.69 13.31
N ASN A 49 -0.82 -0.49 12.92
CA ASN A 49 0.25 -0.66 11.93
C ASN A 49 -0.27 -0.65 10.47
N GLY A 50 -1.51 -0.20 10.24
CA GLY A 50 -2.17 -0.24 8.95
C GLY A 50 -2.82 -1.60 8.64
N PHE A 51 -3.58 -1.66 7.56
CA PHE A 51 -4.39 -2.84 7.18
C PHE A 51 -4.51 -3.03 5.67
N LEU A 52 -4.22 -2.00 4.87
CA LEU A 52 -4.21 -2.11 3.42
C LEU A 52 -2.86 -2.67 2.95
N ARG A 53 -2.90 -3.71 2.12
CA ARG A 53 -1.70 -4.42 1.64
C ARG A 53 -1.46 -4.30 0.14
N ASP A 54 -2.43 -3.76 -0.61
CA ASP A 54 -2.30 -3.60 -2.05
C ASP A 54 -1.83 -2.20 -2.40
N VAL A 55 -0.68 -2.12 -3.06
CA VAL A 55 -0.05 -0.88 -3.51
C VAL A 55 -0.66 -0.33 -4.80
N THR A 56 -1.45 -1.14 -5.52
CA THR A 56 -1.95 -0.80 -6.86
C THR A 56 -3.47 -0.58 -6.91
N GLY A 57 -4.20 -0.73 -5.80
CA GLY A 57 -5.65 -0.94 -5.90
C GLY A 57 -6.47 -0.77 -4.63
N ASN A 58 -6.19 0.27 -3.83
CA ASN A 58 -6.98 0.60 -2.64
C ASN A 58 -8.17 1.52 -2.88
N ARG A 59 -8.43 1.96 -4.13
CA ARG A 59 -9.55 2.84 -4.48
C ARG A 59 -10.95 2.34 -4.09
N ARG A 60 -11.08 1.05 -3.74
CA ARG A 60 -12.33 0.41 -3.30
C ARG A 60 -12.55 0.51 -1.78
N PHE A 61 -11.58 1.07 -1.06
CA PHE A 61 -11.63 1.27 0.38
C PHE A 61 -11.69 2.76 0.65
N TRP A 62 -12.80 3.21 1.22
CA TRP A 62 -12.91 4.54 1.77
C TRP A 62 -12.52 4.48 3.24
N THR A 63 -11.27 4.84 3.54
CA THR A 63 -10.72 4.76 4.88
C THR A 63 -11.08 6.01 5.66
N VAL A 64 -11.73 5.82 6.81
CA VAL A 64 -12.08 6.90 7.74
C VAL A 64 -11.40 6.59 9.06
N ARG A 65 -10.52 7.49 9.52
CA ARG A 65 -9.87 7.38 10.82
C ARG A 65 -10.83 7.90 11.89
N VAL A 66 -11.13 7.08 12.88
CA VAL A 66 -11.94 7.44 14.05
C VAL A 66 -11.02 7.41 15.28
N PRO A 67 -10.51 8.56 15.75
CA PRO A 67 -9.49 8.62 16.81
C PRO A 67 -10.01 8.22 18.20
N GLY A 68 -11.30 7.93 18.34
CA GLY A 68 -11.93 7.65 19.63
C GLY A 68 -11.92 8.88 20.55
N GLY A 69 -12.32 8.69 21.80
CA GLY A 69 -12.40 9.78 22.78
C GLY A 69 -13.65 10.66 22.67
N ASP A 70 -14.60 10.30 21.81
CA ASP A 70 -15.84 11.05 21.64
C ASP A 70 -16.72 11.00 22.90
N LYS A 71 -17.46 12.11 23.09
CA LYS A 71 -18.41 12.32 24.20
C LYS A 71 -19.51 11.26 24.23
N TYR A 72 -19.94 10.80 23.06
CA TYR A 72 -21.03 9.84 22.88
C TYR A 72 -20.47 8.50 22.42
N LYS A 73 -21.01 7.43 22.98
CA LYS A 73 -20.73 6.04 22.58
C LYS A 73 -21.88 5.52 21.71
N PRO A 74 -21.66 4.46 20.92
CA PRO A 74 -22.72 3.88 20.09
C PRO A 74 -23.97 3.44 20.86
N TRP A 75 -23.83 3.05 22.13
CA TRP A 75 -24.94 2.68 23.01
C TRP A 75 -25.65 3.88 23.67
N ASP A 76 -25.14 5.09 23.49
CA ASP A 76 -25.79 6.32 23.96
C ASP A 76 -26.78 6.87 22.91
N LEU A 77 -26.80 6.30 21.70
CA LEU A 77 -27.71 6.70 20.62
C LEU A 77 -29.14 6.26 20.92
N THR A 78 -30.05 7.23 20.94
CA THR A 78 -31.49 6.98 21.05
C THR A 78 -32.11 6.71 19.69
N GLU A 79 -33.33 6.15 19.66
CA GLU A 79 -34.10 6.01 18.40
C GLU A 79 -34.28 7.36 17.69
N PHE A 80 -34.49 8.44 18.45
CA PHE A 80 -34.58 9.79 17.91
C PHE A 80 -33.30 10.22 17.19
N ASP A 81 -32.12 9.93 17.75
CA ASP A 81 -30.84 10.26 17.13
C ASP A 81 -30.67 9.50 15.81
N ILE A 82 -31.04 8.22 15.79
CA ILE A 82 -30.99 7.36 14.60
C ILE A 82 -31.92 7.90 13.51
N ASP A 83 -33.16 8.24 13.87
CA ASP A 83 -34.14 8.80 12.94
C ASP A 83 -33.68 10.15 12.37
N MET A 84 -33.07 10.99 13.20
CA MET A 84 -32.49 12.26 12.76
C MET A 84 -31.33 12.08 11.79
N MET A 85 -30.44 11.10 12.02
CA MET A 85 -29.36 10.77 11.08
C MET A 85 -29.90 10.31 9.72
N TRP A 86 -30.94 9.47 9.71
CA TRP A 86 -31.60 9.06 8.47
C TRP A 86 -32.36 10.20 7.79
N ALA A 87 -32.98 11.08 8.56
CA ALA A 87 -33.66 12.26 8.04
C ALA A 87 -32.66 13.18 7.33
N GLU A 88 -31.49 13.43 7.92
CA GLU A 88 -30.41 14.20 7.30
C GLU A 88 -29.90 13.53 6.02
N ALA A 89 -29.64 12.22 6.05
CA ALA A 89 -29.25 11.47 4.85
C ALA A 89 -30.30 11.57 3.73
N LEU A 90 -31.60 11.54 4.07
CA LEU A 90 -32.69 11.69 3.10
C LEU A 90 -32.73 13.08 2.48
N VAL A 91 -32.36 14.13 3.22
CA VAL A 91 -32.24 15.49 2.68
C VAL A 91 -31.16 15.52 1.60
N TYR A 92 -29.94 15.04 1.89
CA TYR A 92 -28.86 15.00 0.90
C TYR A 92 -29.23 14.18 -0.35
N VAL A 93 -29.92 13.05 -0.17
CA VAL A 93 -30.41 12.24 -1.31
C VAL A 93 -31.42 13.02 -2.16
N ARG A 94 -32.34 13.76 -1.55
CA ARG A 94 -33.33 14.58 -2.27
C ARG A 94 -32.70 15.77 -2.99
N GLU A 95 -31.61 16.31 -2.44
CA GLU A 95 -30.81 17.36 -3.06
C GLU A 95 -29.91 16.83 -4.20
N GLY A 96 -29.81 15.51 -4.36
CA GLY A 96 -29.09 14.88 -5.45
C GLY A 96 -27.60 14.64 -5.17
N GLU A 97 -27.21 14.54 -3.89
CA GLU A 97 -25.83 14.25 -3.50
C GLU A 97 -25.31 12.98 -4.20
N PRO A 98 -24.15 13.05 -4.88
CA PRO A 98 -23.62 11.91 -5.62
C PRO A 98 -23.16 10.79 -4.67
N LEU A 99 -23.46 9.54 -5.05
CA LEU A 99 -23.06 8.34 -4.29
C LEU A 99 -21.61 7.88 -4.57
N PHE A 100 -20.83 8.70 -5.25
CA PHE A 100 -19.43 8.45 -5.57
C PHE A 100 -18.57 9.61 -5.10
N LEU A 101 -17.31 9.31 -4.75
CA LEU A 101 -16.38 10.31 -4.28
C LEU A 101 -16.10 11.36 -5.37
N PRO A 102 -16.34 12.66 -5.12
CA PRO A 102 -15.96 13.73 -6.04
C PRO A 102 -14.46 13.72 -6.35
N ALA A 103 -14.09 14.13 -7.57
CA ALA A 103 -12.70 14.12 -8.04
C ALA A 103 -11.76 14.98 -7.18
N GLU A 104 -12.27 16.07 -6.61
CA GLU A 104 -11.53 16.95 -5.70
C GLU A 104 -11.11 16.27 -4.39
N LEU A 105 -11.89 15.27 -3.93
CA LEU A 105 -11.58 14.50 -2.72
C LEU A 105 -10.69 13.27 -3.00
N GLU A 106 -10.38 12.97 -4.26
CA GLU A 106 -9.54 11.81 -4.61
C GLU A 106 -8.13 11.93 -4.02
N SER A 107 -7.58 13.15 -3.96
CA SER A 107 -6.27 13.43 -3.36
C SER A 107 -6.26 13.13 -1.86
N TYR A 108 -7.30 13.56 -1.13
CA TYR A 108 -7.49 13.27 0.29
C TYR A 108 -7.66 11.77 0.54
N ALA A 109 -8.50 11.10 -0.26
CA ALA A 109 -8.69 9.67 -0.15
C ALA A 109 -7.40 8.88 -0.39
N ARG A 110 -6.55 9.32 -1.34
CA ARG A 110 -5.23 8.71 -1.57
C ARG A 110 -4.30 8.89 -0.38
N THR A 111 -4.32 10.05 0.26
CA THR A 111 -3.53 10.30 1.48
C THR A 111 -3.96 9.38 2.61
N GLU A 112 -5.26 9.27 2.88
CA GLU A 112 -5.80 8.38 3.92
C GLU A 112 -5.53 6.91 3.62
N GLN A 113 -5.69 6.47 2.36
CA GLN A 113 -5.36 5.11 1.92
C GLN A 113 -3.86 4.83 2.09
N SER A 114 -3.00 5.79 1.78
CA SER A 114 -1.55 5.65 1.98
C SER A 114 -1.19 5.56 3.46
N ALA A 115 -1.84 6.35 4.31
CA ALA A 115 -1.65 6.30 5.77
C ALA A 115 -2.13 4.96 6.36
N ALA A 116 -3.18 4.36 5.79
CA ALA A 116 -3.74 3.07 6.19
C ALA A 116 -2.99 1.84 5.60
N MET A 117 -1.96 2.05 4.77
CA MET A 117 -1.10 0.97 4.30
C MET A 117 -0.37 0.31 5.47
N GLU A 118 -0.33 -1.02 5.46
CA GLU A 118 0.43 -1.80 6.43
C GLU A 118 1.91 -1.40 6.40
N GLN A 119 2.48 -1.13 7.57
CA GLN A 119 3.89 -0.83 7.73
C GLN A 119 4.70 -2.12 7.64
N ASP A 120 5.84 -2.05 6.95
CA ASP A 120 6.82 -3.13 6.90
C ASP A 120 8.03 -2.71 7.74
N ASP A 121 8.42 -3.53 8.73
CA ASP A 121 9.53 -3.23 9.64
C ASP A 121 10.86 -2.98 8.89
N ARG A 122 10.98 -3.45 7.64
CA ARG A 122 12.16 -3.23 6.79
C ARG A 122 12.18 -1.85 6.14
N GLU A 123 11.13 -1.03 6.26
CA GLU A 123 11.06 0.32 5.69
C GLU A 123 12.27 1.17 6.12
N GLY A 124 12.63 1.14 7.41
CA GLY A 124 13.80 1.87 7.92
C GLY A 124 15.13 1.40 7.32
N LEU A 125 15.27 0.10 7.04
CA LEU A 125 16.47 -0.44 6.37
C LEU A 125 16.58 0.08 4.93
N VAL A 126 15.46 0.14 4.22
CA VAL A 126 15.41 0.66 2.85
C VAL A 126 15.70 2.16 2.84
N ILE A 127 15.13 2.96 3.75
CA ILE A 127 15.42 4.40 3.85
C ILE A 127 16.92 4.63 4.06
N ARG A 128 17.53 3.95 5.04
CA ARG A 128 18.99 4.05 5.29
C ARG A 128 19.78 3.69 4.04
N TYR A 129 19.42 2.60 3.36
CA TYR A 129 20.06 2.19 2.12
C TYR A 129 19.96 3.28 1.05
N LEU A 130 18.79 3.86 0.82
CA LEU A 130 18.54 4.90 -0.20
C LEU A 130 19.31 6.21 0.08
N ASP A 131 19.48 6.57 1.35
CA ASP A 131 20.17 7.79 1.77
C ASP A 131 21.68 7.63 1.91
N THR A 132 22.19 6.40 1.94
CA THR A 132 23.64 6.15 1.96
C THR A 132 24.30 6.72 0.70
N LEU A 133 25.32 7.57 0.88
CA LEU A 133 26.14 8.08 -0.21
C LEU A 133 27.02 6.96 -0.77
N LEU A 134 27.05 6.85 -2.08
CA LEU A 134 27.77 5.81 -2.81
C LEU A 134 29.15 6.31 -3.26
N PRO A 135 30.14 5.42 -3.36
CA PRO A 135 31.44 5.77 -3.94
C PRO A 135 31.29 5.99 -5.46
N THR A 136 32.22 6.74 -6.06
CA THR A 136 32.15 7.12 -7.49
C THR A 136 32.25 5.93 -8.44
N ASP A 137 32.89 4.85 -8.02
CA ASP A 137 33.10 3.62 -8.78
C ASP A 137 32.03 2.55 -8.53
N TRP A 138 30.92 2.90 -7.85
CA TRP A 138 29.84 1.98 -7.48
C TRP A 138 29.34 1.10 -8.64
N ASP A 139 29.21 1.68 -9.83
CA ASP A 139 28.71 0.97 -11.02
C ASP A 139 29.68 -0.10 -11.54
N THR A 140 30.95 -0.05 -11.14
CA THR A 140 31.96 -1.06 -11.48
C THR A 140 32.06 -2.18 -10.43
N MET A 141 31.47 -1.99 -9.25
CA MET A 141 31.54 -2.94 -8.16
C MET A 141 30.62 -4.14 -8.39
N ASP A 142 31.13 -5.32 -8.06
CA ASP A 142 30.33 -6.52 -7.93
C ASP A 142 29.43 -6.48 -6.68
N ILE A 143 28.55 -7.46 -6.57
CA ILE A 143 27.60 -7.55 -5.45
C ILE A 143 28.27 -7.73 -4.09
N TYR A 144 29.44 -8.37 -4.03
CA TYR A 144 30.14 -8.60 -2.77
C TYR A 144 30.68 -7.29 -2.22
N LYS A 145 31.38 -6.52 -3.06
CA LYS A 145 31.90 -5.19 -2.71
C LYS A 145 30.78 -4.23 -2.32
N ARG A 146 29.68 -4.20 -3.08
CA ARG A 146 28.50 -3.38 -2.77
C ARG A 146 27.91 -3.69 -1.40
N ARG A 147 27.77 -4.98 -1.06
CA ARG A 147 27.25 -5.41 0.26
C ARG A 147 28.21 -5.07 1.39
N SER A 148 29.50 -5.33 1.19
CA SER A 148 30.53 -5.02 2.17
C SER A 148 30.50 -3.53 2.52
N PHE A 149 30.36 -2.67 1.49
CA PHE A 149 30.24 -1.23 1.69
C PHE A 149 29.04 -0.83 2.54
N LEU A 150 27.88 -1.41 2.27
CA LEU A 150 26.63 -1.08 2.98
C LEU A 150 26.55 -1.62 4.40
N GLN A 151 27.31 -2.67 4.72
CA GLN A 151 27.29 -3.32 6.03
C GLN A 151 28.36 -2.79 6.99
N ASN A 152 29.53 -2.42 6.47
CA ASN A 152 30.69 -1.99 7.26
C ASN A 152 31.21 -0.61 6.82
N PRO A 153 30.42 0.47 6.93
CA PRO A 153 30.82 1.78 6.41
C PRO A 153 32.04 2.39 7.12
N ASP A 154 32.37 1.93 8.33
CA ASP A 154 33.47 2.44 9.15
C ASP A 154 34.81 1.72 8.91
N GLU A 155 34.87 0.81 7.94
CA GLU A 155 36.08 0.07 7.61
C GLU A 155 37.06 0.98 6.83
N GLU A 156 38.24 1.24 7.39
CA GLU A 156 39.24 2.20 6.85
C GLU A 156 39.65 1.95 5.40
N THR A 157 39.48 0.73 4.89
CA THR A 157 39.85 0.34 3.53
C THR A 157 38.78 0.65 2.49
N GLN A 158 37.59 1.08 2.92
CA GLN A 158 36.46 1.32 2.02
C GLN A 158 36.51 2.71 1.35
N PRO A 159 36.04 2.81 0.10
CA PRO A 159 35.99 4.08 -0.61
C PRO A 159 34.95 5.02 0.01
N ILE A 160 35.25 6.32 0.04
CA ILE A 160 34.35 7.32 0.64
C ILE A 160 33.11 7.53 -0.23
N GLY A 161 31.93 7.39 0.39
CA GLY A 161 30.65 7.71 -0.25
C GLY A 161 30.51 9.22 -0.52
N SER A 162 30.30 9.60 -1.78
CA SER A 162 30.16 11.01 -2.20
C SER A 162 29.01 11.24 -3.19
N VAL A 163 28.53 10.19 -3.84
CA VAL A 163 27.50 10.26 -4.88
C VAL A 163 26.15 9.89 -4.28
N ARG A 164 25.18 10.79 -4.41
CA ARG A 164 23.80 10.51 -3.99
C ARG A 164 23.14 9.53 -4.97
N ARG A 165 22.37 8.57 -4.43
CA ARG A 165 21.58 7.66 -5.26
C ARG A 165 20.36 8.37 -5.83
N GLU A 166 20.29 8.42 -7.16
CA GLU A 166 19.19 9.04 -7.92
C GLU A 166 18.18 8.03 -8.46
N THR A 167 18.61 6.77 -8.65
CA THR A 167 17.76 5.69 -9.17
C THR A 167 17.95 4.41 -8.39
N VAL A 168 16.89 3.63 -8.23
CA VAL A 168 16.94 2.31 -7.56
C VAL A 168 15.91 1.37 -8.15
N SER A 169 16.14 0.07 -8.10
CA SER A 169 15.19 -0.97 -8.51
C SER A 169 14.86 -1.92 -7.35
N ASN A 170 13.76 -2.68 -7.49
CA ASN A 170 13.39 -3.68 -6.48
C ASN A 170 14.50 -4.73 -6.29
N ILE A 171 15.24 -5.08 -7.35
CA ILE A 171 16.28 -6.11 -7.25
C ILE A 171 17.56 -5.61 -6.59
N GLU A 172 17.89 -4.32 -6.74
CA GLU A 172 18.95 -3.67 -5.96
C GLU A 172 18.60 -3.68 -4.47
N ILE A 173 17.39 -3.29 -4.09
CA ILE A 173 16.94 -3.35 -2.68
C ILE A 173 17.00 -4.78 -2.16
N TRP A 174 16.51 -5.75 -2.94
CA TRP A 174 16.54 -7.16 -2.54
C TRP A 174 17.96 -7.70 -2.31
N CYS A 175 18.85 -7.45 -3.27
CA CYS A 175 20.19 -8.02 -3.23
C CYS A 175 21.16 -7.23 -2.36
N GLU A 176 21.11 -5.91 -2.40
CA GLU A 176 22.09 -5.03 -1.74
C GLU A 176 21.61 -4.66 -0.33
N CYS A 177 20.37 -4.21 -0.18
CA CYS A 177 19.83 -3.82 1.13
C CYS A 177 19.45 -5.03 2.00
N PHE A 178 18.79 -6.05 1.44
CA PHE A 178 18.36 -7.23 2.21
C PHE A 178 19.35 -8.40 2.16
N GLY A 179 20.43 -8.29 1.38
CA GLY A 179 21.49 -9.31 1.30
C GLY A 179 21.05 -10.64 0.68
N LYS A 180 19.92 -10.69 -0.02
CA LYS A 180 19.35 -11.93 -0.58
C LYS A 180 19.88 -12.26 -1.97
N LEU A 181 19.85 -13.53 -2.36
CA LEU A 181 20.30 -13.93 -3.70
C LEU A 181 19.29 -13.47 -4.76
N LYS A 182 19.79 -13.10 -5.95
CA LYS A 182 18.93 -12.59 -7.04
C LYS A 182 17.99 -13.67 -7.58
N GLU A 183 18.38 -14.94 -7.45
CA GLU A 183 17.64 -16.13 -7.84
C GLU A 183 16.43 -16.37 -6.93
N ASP A 184 16.48 -15.88 -5.68
CA ASP A 184 15.45 -16.13 -4.67
C ASP A 184 14.28 -15.14 -4.75
N ILE A 185 14.40 -14.07 -5.55
CA ILE A 185 13.37 -13.04 -5.60
C ILE A 185 12.09 -13.59 -6.25
N LYS A 186 10.98 -13.56 -5.50
CA LYS A 186 9.67 -13.96 -6.01
C LYS A 186 8.85 -12.71 -6.35
N PRO A 187 7.78 -12.86 -7.15
CA PRO A 187 6.85 -11.76 -7.39
C PRO A 187 6.33 -11.13 -6.10
N ALA A 188 6.05 -11.95 -5.07
CA ALA A 188 5.57 -11.49 -3.77
C ALA A 188 6.57 -10.53 -3.09
N ASP A 189 7.87 -10.79 -3.17
CA ASP A 189 8.93 -9.96 -2.59
C ASP A 189 9.04 -8.61 -3.33
N SER A 190 8.99 -8.65 -4.66
CA SER A 190 8.98 -7.44 -5.50
C SER A 190 7.76 -6.55 -5.19
N TYR A 191 6.60 -7.15 -4.91
CA TYR A 191 5.43 -6.41 -4.45
C TYR A 191 5.63 -5.81 -3.04
N ALA A 192 6.24 -6.54 -2.11
CA ALA A 192 6.52 -6.03 -0.76
C ALA A 192 7.48 -4.83 -0.81
N ILE A 193 8.54 -4.91 -1.61
CA ILE A 193 9.47 -3.79 -1.82
C ILE A 193 8.75 -2.60 -2.47
N THR A 194 7.86 -2.86 -3.43
CA THR A 194 7.04 -1.78 -4.01
C THR A 194 6.17 -1.10 -2.95
N ALA A 195 5.66 -1.84 -1.96
CA ALA A 195 4.87 -1.27 -0.85
C ALA A 195 5.69 -0.35 0.03
N ILE A 196 6.89 -0.80 0.41
CA ILE A 196 7.87 0.03 1.11
C ILE A 196 8.15 1.30 0.31
N MET A 197 8.55 1.17 -0.96
CA MET A 197 8.92 2.30 -1.81
C MET A 197 7.78 3.31 -2.04
N THR A 198 6.52 2.88 -1.96
CA THR A 198 5.37 3.79 -2.14
C THR A 198 5.17 4.71 -0.94
N ARG A 199 5.62 4.29 0.25
CA ARG A 199 5.54 5.08 1.48
C ARG A 199 6.71 6.05 1.66
N ILE A 200 7.85 5.76 1.03
CA ILE A 200 9.05 6.59 1.14
C ILE A 200 8.88 7.86 0.30
N SER A 201 8.80 9.01 0.98
CA SER A 201 8.73 10.32 0.34
C SER A 201 9.99 10.63 -0.48
N GLY A 202 9.81 11.34 -1.59
CA GLY A 202 10.92 11.75 -2.45
C GLY A 202 11.37 10.70 -3.47
N TRP A 203 10.67 9.57 -3.56
CA TRP A 203 10.87 8.57 -4.62
C TRP A 203 9.59 8.37 -5.41
N GLU A 204 9.71 8.11 -6.71
CA GLU A 204 8.57 7.86 -7.58
C GLU A 204 8.82 6.75 -8.60
N LYS A 205 7.73 6.09 -9.00
CA LYS A 205 7.73 4.99 -9.95
C LYS A 205 7.13 5.47 -11.27
N ASN A 206 7.99 5.92 -12.18
CA ASN A 206 7.55 6.50 -13.46
C ASN A 206 7.46 5.49 -14.61
N GLY A 207 7.58 4.19 -14.32
CA GLY A 207 7.59 3.12 -15.34
C GLY A 207 8.88 3.05 -16.17
N THR A 208 9.84 3.95 -15.91
CA THR A 208 11.15 3.99 -16.54
C THR A 208 11.90 2.68 -16.34
N LYS A 209 12.56 2.21 -17.40
CA LYS A 209 13.46 1.07 -17.36
C LYS A 209 14.89 1.53 -17.61
N LYS A 210 15.84 0.98 -16.85
CA LYS A 210 17.28 1.24 -17.01
C LYS A 210 18.02 -0.08 -17.01
N ARG A 211 19.07 -0.20 -17.83
CA ARG A 211 19.99 -1.33 -17.76
C ARG A 211 20.98 -1.07 -16.62
N LEU A 212 21.01 -1.96 -15.65
CA LEU A 212 21.86 -1.89 -14.46
C LEU A 212 23.08 -2.81 -14.61
N PRO A 213 24.29 -2.41 -14.15
CA PRO A 213 25.55 -3.10 -14.42
C PRO A 213 25.57 -4.61 -14.09
N ILE A 214 24.89 -5.02 -13.01
CA ILE A 214 24.87 -6.42 -12.55
C ILE A 214 23.48 -7.09 -12.58
N TYR A 215 22.43 -6.34 -12.98
CA TYR A 215 21.04 -6.80 -12.95
C TYR A 215 20.30 -6.73 -14.30
N GLY A 216 20.93 -6.21 -15.35
CA GLY A 216 20.30 -6.09 -16.66
C GLY A 216 19.17 -5.06 -16.68
N LEU A 217 18.19 -5.23 -17.57
CA LEU A 217 17.10 -4.25 -17.75
C LEU A 217 16.07 -4.35 -16.62
N GLN A 218 15.97 -3.32 -15.78
CA GLN A 218 15.08 -3.28 -14.63
C GLN A 218 14.17 -2.06 -14.67
N ARG A 219 12.98 -2.18 -14.04
CA ARG A 219 12.14 -1.02 -13.73
C ARG A 219 12.73 -0.30 -12.52
N ILE A 220 12.88 1.01 -12.63
CA ILE A 220 13.49 1.84 -11.60
C ILE A 220 12.49 2.82 -10.99
N TYR A 221 12.78 3.20 -9.75
CA TYR A 221 12.28 4.40 -9.10
C TYR A 221 13.32 5.50 -9.32
N THR A 222 12.83 6.73 -9.44
CA THR A 222 13.64 7.94 -9.55
C THR A 222 13.42 8.80 -8.32
N ARG A 223 14.47 9.46 -7.85
CA ARG A 223 14.34 10.45 -6.79
C ARG A 223 13.64 11.68 -7.37
N LYS A 224 12.67 12.24 -6.62
CA LYS A 224 12.05 13.52 -6.96
C LYS A 224 13.09 14.62 -6.69
N GLY A 225 13.38 15.40 -7.73
CA GLY A 225 14.24 16.59 -7.63
C GLY A 225 13.62 17.68 -6.78
#